data_AF-A0A382J9T0-F1
#
_entry.id   AF-A0A382J9T0-F1
#
_cell.length_a   1.000
_cell.length_b   1.000
_cell.length_c   1.000
_cell.angle_alpha   90.00
_cell.angle_beta   90.00
_cell.angle_gamma   90.00
#
_symmetry.space_group_name_H-M   'P 1'
#
loop_
_entity.id
_entity.type
_entity.pdbx_description
1 polymer ?
#
loop_
_entity_poly.entity_id
_entity_poly.type
_entity_poly.pdbx_seq_one_letter_code
_entity_poly.pdbx_strand_id
1 'polypeptide(L)' 'MAIGLKNTPTLSDLDQRNREIFRQVVESFLETGTPVGSRTLSRRLDRSLSPASVRNIMADLEEA' A
#
# COMPACT_ATOMS: atom_id res chain seq x y z
N MET A 1 14.50 31.68 -6.51
CA MET A 1 14.51 30.20 -6.50
C MET A 1 13.55 29.73 -5.42
N ALA A 2 12.29 29.47 -5.77
CA ALA A 2 11.35 28.82 -4.87
C ALA A 2 11.53 27.31 -5.01
N ILE A 3 11.99 26.67 -3.93
CA ILE A 3 12.05 25.23 -3.79
C ILE A 3 10.63 24.66 -3.97
N GLY A 4 10.43 23.87 -5.01
CA GLY A 4 9.18 23.14 -5.20
C GLY A 4 9.01 22.16 -4.06
N LEU A 5 8.07 22.44 -3.15
CA LEU A 5 7.56 21.46 -2.20
C LEU A 5 7.04 20.29 -3.05
N LYS A 6 7.75 19.16 -3.00
CA LYS A 6 7.24 17.92 -3.60
C LYS A 6 5.91 17.66 -2.89
N ASN A 7 4.83 17.61 -3.65
CA ASN A 7 3.50 17.41 -3.11
C ASN A 7 3.42 15.95 -2.65
N THR A 8 3.88 15.67 -1.43
CA THR A 8 3.81 14.32 -0.85
C THR A 8 2.33 13.96 -0.74
N PRO A 9 1.88 12.89 -1.41
CA PRO A 9 0.49 12.49 -1.36
C PRO A 9 0.13 12.17 0.07
N THR A 10 -0.99 12.74 0.49
CA THR A 10 -1.58 12.50 1.79
C THR A 10 -2.44 11.24 1.72
N LEU A 11 -2.75 10.64 2.87
CA LEU A 11 -3.68 9.49 2.94
C LEU A 11 -5.04 9.78 2.29
N SER A 12 -5.44 11.06 2.21
CA SER A 12 -6.66 11.50 1.54
C SER A 12 -6.59 11.37 0.02
N ASP A 13 -5.40 11.45 -0.58
CA ASP A 13 -5.18 11.37 -2.03
C ASP A 13 -5.22 9.92 -2.56
N LEU A 14 -5.01 8.94 -1.68
CA LEU A 14 -5.13 7.52 -2.03
C LEU A 14 -6.59 7.15 -2.30
N ASP A 15 -6.85 6.25 -3.25
CA ASP A 15 -8.19 5.68 -3.38
C ASP A 15 -8.50 4.69 -2.23
N GLN A 16 -9.76 4.27 -2.12
CA GLN A 16 -10.18 3.35 -1.05
C GLN A 16 -9.41 2.03 -1.05
N ARG A 17 -9.03 1.53 -2.23
CA ARG A 17 -8.33 0.26 -2.39
C ARG A 17 -6.88 0.42 -1.95
N ASN A 18 -6.19 1.47 -2.40
CA ASN A 18 -4.81 1.76 -2.04
C ASN A 18 -4.67 2.00 -0.53
N ARG A 19 -5.63 2.72 0.09
CA ARG A 19 -5.70 2.86 1.55
C ARG A 19 -5.83 1.53 2.27
N GLU A 20 -6.69 0.64 1.79
CA GLU A 20 -6.89 -0.67 2.42
C GLU A 20 -5.64 -1.56 2.30
N ILE A 21 -4.98 -1.57 1.13
CA ILE A 21 -3.69 -2.27 0.96
C ILE A 21 -2.64 -1.71 1.92
N PHE A 22 -2.49 -0.38 1.97
CA PHE A 22 -1.53 0.29 2.83
C PHE A 22 -1.78 -0.04 4.31
N ARG A 23 -3.04 0.03 4.76
CA ARG A 23 -3.44 -0.34 6.12
C ARG A 23 -3.02 -1.76 6.47
N GLN A 24 -3.32 -2.74 5.60
CA GLN A 24 -2.96 -4.15 5.81
C GLN A 24 -1.46 -4.39 5.83
N VAL A 25 -0.69 -3.63 5.04
CA VAL A 25 0.78 -3.67 5.06
C VAL A 25 1.31 -3.22 6.42
N VAL A 26 0.85 -2.06 6.90
CA VAL A 26 1.27 -1.49 8.18
C VAL A 26 0.88 -2.41 9.34
N GLU A 27 -0.36 -2.88 9.38
CA GLU A 27 -0.85 -3.79 10.41
C GLU A 27 -0.04 -5.10 10.43
N SER A 28 0.17 -5.72 9.26
CA SER A 28 0.98 -6.94 9.18
C SER A 28 2.41 -6.72 9.67
N PHE A 29 3.02 -5.58 9.32
CA PHE A 29 4.38 -5.26 9.76
C PHE A 29 4.45 -5.02 11.27
N LEU A 30 3.47 -4.33 11.84
CA LEU A 30 3.38 -4.12 13.29
C LEU A 30 3.15 -5.44 14.06
N GLU A 31 2.39 -6.37 13.49
CA GLU A 31 2.13 -7.70 14.06
C GLU A 31 3.38 -8.60 14.04
N THR A 32 4.10 -8.64 12.91
CA THR A 32 5.17 -9.63 12.70
C THR A 32 6.58 -9.08 12.83
N GLY A 33 6.76 -7.75 12.78
CA GLY A 33 8.07 -7.10 12.71
C GLY A 33 8.84 -7.37 11.41
N THR A 34 8.17 -7.93 10.39
CA THR A 34 8.80 -8.35 9.14
C THR A 34 8.09 -7.82 7.91
N PRO A 35 8.81 -7.57 6.80
CA PRO A 35 8.18 -7.16 5.55
C PRO A 35 7.16 -8.20 5.05
N VAL A 36 6.02 -7.71 4.56
CA VAL A 36 4.94 -8.56 4.05
C VAL A 36 4.90 -8.53 2.52
N GLY A 37 4.71 -9.70 1.90
CA GLY A 37 4.61 -9.84 0.45
C GLY A 37 3.17 -9.87 -0.08
N SER A 38 3.01 -9.56 -1.37
CA SER A 38 1.70 -9.48 -2.03
C SER A 38 0.87 -10.78 -1.99
N ARG A 39 1.51 -11.96 -1.98
CA ARG A 39 0.83 -13.26 -1.80
C ARG A 39 0.21 -13.44 -0.42
N THR A 40 0.83 -12.88 0.61
CA THR A 40 0.32 -12.93 1.98
C THR A 40 -0.83 -11.97 2.13
N LEU A 41 -0.67 -10.73 1.65
CA LEU A 41 -1.73 -9.71 1.66
C LEU A 41 -2.94 -10.15 0.85
N SER A 42 -2.75 -10.67 -0.37
CA SER A 42 -3.83 -11.18 -1.23
C SER A 42 -4.66 -12.30 -0.58
N ARG A 43 -4.09 -13.05 0.38
CA ARG A 43 -4.82 -14.06 1.16
C ARG A 43 -5.58 -13.46 2.35
N ARG A 44 -5.09 -12.35 2.92
CA ARG A 44 -5.74 -11.62 4.03
C ARG A 44 -6.87 -10.72 3.53
N LEU A 45 -6.73 -10.18 2.33
CA LEU A 45 -7.75 -9.38 1.65
C LEU A 45 -8.83 -10.32 1.11
N ASP A 46 -10.09 -10.06 1.44
CA ASP A 46 -11.23 -10.86 0.98
C ASP A 46 -11.27 -10.97 -0.55
N ARG A 47 -10.82 -12.11 -1.11
CA ARG A 47 -10.91 -12.66 -2.50
C ARG A 47 -10.96 -11.69 -3.71
N SER A 48 -10.67 -10.42 -3.53
CA SER A 48 -10.93 -9.33 -4.47
C SER A 48 -9.73 -9.07 -5.37
N LEU A 49 -8.52 -9.33 -4.87
CA LEU A 49 -7.28 -8.95 -5.53
C LEU A 49 -6.33 -10.13 -5.63
N SER A 50 -5.82 -10.34 -6.85
CA SER A 50 -4.73 -11.28 -7.09
C SER A 50 -3.41 -10.76 -6.50
N PRO A 51 -2.43 -11.64 -6.23
CA PRO A 51 -1.10 -11.20 -5.78
C PRO A 51 -0.40 -10.24 -6.75
N ALA A 52 -0.70 -10.32 -8.06
CA ALA A 52 -0.18 -9.40 -9.06
C ALA A 52 -0.82 -8.02 -8.93
N SER A 53 -2.14 -7.96 -8.75
CA SER A 53 -2.87 -6.70 -8.51
C SER A 53 -2.39 -5.99 -7.25
N VAL A 54 -2.18 -6.74 -6.15
CA VAL A 54 -1.63 -6.18 -4.91
C VAL A 54 -0.21 -5.67 -5.11
N ARG A 55 0.64 -6.39 -5.87
CA ARG A 55 2.00 -5.92 -6.17
C ARG A 55 1.99 -4.60 -6.94
N ASN A 56 1.11 -4.44 -7.92
CA ASN A 56 1.02 -3.19 -8.69
C ASN A 56 0.61 -2.03 -7.78
N ILE A 57 -0.41 -2.22 -6.94
CA ILE A 57 -0.82 -1.19 -5.98
C ILE A 57 0.30 -0.86 -4.99
N MET A 58 1.04 -1.85 -4.50
CA MET A 58 2.19 -1.61 -3.62
C MET A 58 3.30 -0.80 -4.32
N ALA A 59 3.50 -0.98 -5.63
CA ALA A 59 4.44 -0.17 -6.40
C ALA A 59 3.90 1.26 -6.55
N ASP A 60 2.62 1.43 -6.86
CA ASP A 60 1.98 2.76 -6.94
C ASP A 60 2.08 3.50 -5.59
N LEU A 61 1.96 2.78 -4.46
CA LEU A 61 2.13 3.33 -3.11
C LEU A 61 3.58 3.72 -2.78
N GLU A 62 4.57 3.11 -3.43
CA GLU A 62 5.99 3.43 -3.24
C GLU A 62 6.41 4.66 -4.08
N GLU A 63 5.76 4.88 -5.22
CA GLU A 63 6.00 6.01 -6.12
C GLU A 63 5.26 7.29 -5.71
N ALA A 64 4.19 7.16 -4.93
CA ALA A 64 3.38 8.24 -4.38
C ALA A 64 4.15 9.05 -3.32
#